data_AF-A0A968BTP8-F1
#
_entry.id   AF-A0A968BTP8-F1
#
_cell.length_a   1.000
_cell.length_b   1.000
_cell.length_c   1.000
_cell.angle_alpha   90.00
_cell.angle_beta   90.00
_cell.angle_gamma   90.00
#
_symmetry.space_group_name_H-M   'P 1'
#
loop_
_entity.id
_entity.type
_entity.pdbx_description
1 polymer ?
#
loop_
_entity_poly.entity_id
_entity_poly.type
_entity_poly.pdbx_seq_one_letter_code
_entity_poly.pdbx_strand_id
1 'polypeptide(L)' 'DGCLGSTGRKCSHCFECEMRACAMERAVVNCAHCDDYACEKLEQFFGFVPEAQVKLDGIRAGLVA' A
#
# COMPACT_ATOMS: atom_id res chain seq x y z
N ASP A 1 8.20 -5.38 7.41
CA ASP A 1 8.28 -4.21 8.32
C ASP A 1 7.52 -2.97 7.79
N GLY A 2 6.50 -3.16 6.96
CA GLY A 2 5.58 -2.11 6.52
C GLY A 2 6.17 -1.06 5.56
N CYS A 3 5.29 -0.18 5.06
CA CYS A 3 5.67 0.91 4.15
C CYS A 3 6.44 2.02 4.86
N LEU A 4 6.04 2.38 6.09
CA LEU A 4 6.61 3.49 6.87
C LEU A 4 7.94 3.19 7.54
N GLY A 5 8.35 1.92 7.68
CA GLY A 5 9.63 1.60 8.29
C GLY A 5 10.78 2.22 7.49
N SER A 6 11.65 3.01 8.12
CA SER A 6 12.90 3.50 7.52
C SER A 6 14.02 2.46 7.59
N THR A 7 13.91 1.52 8.53
CA THR A 7 14.78 0.35 8.69
C THR A 7 13.98 -0.95 8.53
N GLY A 8 14.64 -2.10 8.46
CA GLY A 8 13.99 -3.41 8.41
C GLY A 8 13.90 -4.08 7.02
N ARG A 9 13.29 -5.26 6.99
CA ARG A 9 13.21 -6.15 5.81
C ARG A 9 12.43 -5.49 4.67
N LYS A 10 13.15 -5.19 3.60
CA LYS A 10 12.67 -4.63 2.33
C LYS A 10 13.45 -5.27 1.19
N CYS A 11 12.79 -5.56 0.07
CA CYS A 11 13.49 -5.89 -1.17
C CYS A 11 13.94 -4.61 -1.87
N SER A 12 14.85 -4.71 -2.84
CA SER A 12 15.37 -3.55 -3.58
C SER A 12 14.25 -2.71 -4.21
N HIS A 13 13.20 -3.35 -4.72
CA HIS A 13 12.07 -2.65 -5.34
C HIS A 13 11.26 -1.80 -4.34
N CYS A 14 11.32 -2.08 -3.03
CA CYS A 14 10.69 -1.21 -2.03
C CYS A 14 11.28 0.21 -1.98
N PHE A 15 12.51 0.40 -2.48
CA PHE A 15 13.15 1.72 -2.53
C PHE A 15 12.77 2.51 -3.79
N GLU A 16 12.16 1.85 -4.78
CA GLU A 16 11.70 2.44 -6.05
C GLU A 16 10.17 2.44 -6.16
N CYS A 17 9.47 1.86 -5.17
CA CYS A 17 8.03 1.74 -5.18
C CYS A 17 7.34 3.11 -4.98
N GLU A 18 6.76 3.64 -6.05
CA GLU A 18 6.03 4.91 -6.03
C GLU A 18 4.84 4.91 -5.05
N MET A 19 4.15 3.77 -4.90
CA MET A 19 3.06 3.62 -3.94
C MET A 19 3.56 3.75 -2.49
N ARG A 20 4.77 3.25 -2.20
CA ARG A 20 5.39 3.42 -0.88
C ARG A 20 5.79 4.88 -0.65
N ALA A 21 6.38 5.54 -1.65
CA ALA A 21 6.72 6.96 -1.56
C ALA A 21 5.46 7.81 -1.27
N CYS A 22 4.38 7.56 -2.01
CA CYS A 22 3.07 8.19 -1.79
C CYS A 22 2.51 7.93 -0.37
N ALA A 23 2.57 6.68 0.10
CA ALA A 23 2.11 6.33 1.45
C ALA A 23 2.91 7.04 2.55
N MET A 24 4.23 7.19 2.36
CA MET A 24 5.10 7.92 3.29
C MET A 24 4.80 9.42 3.31
N GLU A 25 4.62 10.05 2.14
CA GLU A 25 4.26 11.47 2.02
C GLU A 25 2.92 11.78 2.70
N ARG A 26 1.95 10.89 2.52
CA ARG A 26 0.61 11.01 3.14
C ARG A 26 0.55 10.51 4.59
N ALA A 27 1.67 10.02 5.13
CA ALA A 27 1.77 9.45 6.46
C ALA A 27 0.75 8.33 6.75
N VAL A 28 0.37 7.54 5.74
CA VAL A 28 -0.55 6.40 5.90
C VAL A 28 0.24 5.10 6.14
N VAL A 29 -0.25 4.27 7.06
CA VAL A 29 0.42 3.02 7.47
C VAL A 29 0.67 2.09 6.28
N ASN A 30 -0.33 1.98 5.41
CA ASN A 30 -0.26 1.38 4.08
C ASN A 30 -1.45 1.91 3.25
N CYS A 31 -1.52 1.53 1.98
CA CYS A 31 -2.54 2.00 1.04
C CYS A 31 -3.99 1.74 1.50
N ALA A 32 -4.28 0.69 2.28
CA ALA A 32 -5.63 0.39 2.76
C ALA A 32 -6.16 1.46 3.74
N HIS A 33 -5.26 2.18 4.42
CA HIS A 33 -5.58 3.30 5.32
C HIS A 33 -5.71 4.65 4.59
N CYS A 34 -5.51 4.68 3.27
CA CYS A 34 -5.66 5.89 2.50
C CYS A 34 -7.16 6.19 2.29
N ASP A 35 -7.55 7.45 2.42
CA ASP A 35 -8.92 7.89 2.14
C ASP A 35 -9.28 7.68 0.66
N ASP A 36 -8.30 7.87 -0.23
CA ASP A 36 -8.43 7.70 -1.68
C ASP A 36 -8.37 6.22 -2.13
N TYR A 37 -8.39 5.24 -1.20
CA TYR A 37 -8.31 3.83 -1.57
C TYR A 37 -9.64 3.31 -2.13
N ALA A 38 -9.68 2.63 -3.29
CA ALA A 38 -8.58 2.31 -4.20
C ALA A 38 -8.42 3.40 -5.28
N CYS A 39 -7.24 4.02 -5.39
CA CYS A 39 -6.98 5.04 -6.40
C CYS A 39 -6.46 4.43 -7.71
N GLU A 40 -6.48 5.19 -8.80
CA GLU A 40 -6.10 4.73 -10.15
C GLU A 40 -4.74 3.99 -10.21
N LYS A 41 -3.73 4.49 -9.48
CA LYS A 41 -2.41 3.84 -9.41
C LYS A 41 -2.47 2.44 -8.82
N LEU A 42 -3.32 2.24 -7.80
CA LEU A 42 -3.52 0.95 -7.17
C LEU A 42 -4.34 0.03 -8.06
N GLU A 43 -5.38 0.54 -8.71
CA GLU A 43 -6.18 -0.25 -9.67
C GLU A 43 -5.32 -0.80 -10.80
N GLN A 44 -4.42 0.03 -11.36
CA GLN A 44 -3.44 -0.41 -12.35
C GLN A 44 -2.50 -1.48 -11.76
N PHE A 45 -1.98 -1.26 -10.55
CA PHE A 45 -1.11 -2.23 -9.88
C PHE A 45 -1.80 -3.57 -9.61
N PHE A 46 -3.08 -3.56 -9.26
CA PHE A 46 -3.88 -4.77 -9.04
C PHE A 46 -4.08 -5.58 -10.31
N GLY A 47 -4.06 -4.94 -11.48
CA GLY A 47 -4.01 -5.64 -12.76
C GLY A 47 -2.76 -6.50 -12.94
N PHE A 48 -1.64 -6.14 -12.31
CA PHE A 48 -0.40 -6.91 -12.34
C PHE A 48 -0.27 -7.87 -11.14
N VAL A 49 -0.79 -7.48 -9.97
CA VAL A 49 -0.68 -8.25 -8.72
C VAL A 49 -2.05 -8.32 -8.02
N PRO A 50 -2.98 -9.16 -8.47
CA PRO A 50 -4.34 -9.24 -7.92
C PRO A 50 -4.36 -9.64 -6.44
N GLU A 51 -3.40 -10.43 -5.97
CA GLU A 51 -3.30 -10.85 -4.57
C GLU A 51 -2.99 -9.68 -3.63
N ALA A 52 -2.40 -8.59 -4.15
CA ALA A 52 -2.20 -7.37 -3.37
C ALA A 52 -3.53 -6.67 -3.08
N GLN A 53 -4.46 -6.67 -4.04
CA GLN A 53 -5.81 -6.12 -3.87
C GLN A 53 -6.55 -6.87 -2.76
N VAL A 54 -6.62 -8.19 -2.86
CA VAL A 54 -7.32 -9.03 -1.86
C VAL A 54 -6.80 -8.76 -0.43
N LYS A 55 -5.49 -8.61 -0.27
CA LYS A 55 -4.89 -8.32 1.04
C LYS A 55 -5.25 -6.93 1.55
N LEU A 56 -5.17 -5.91 0.69
CA LEU A 56 -5.46 -4.53 1.09
C LEU A 56 -6.96 -4.32 1.35
N ASP A 57 -7.83 -4.98 0.59
CA ASP A 57 -9.28 -5.00 0.81
C ASP A 57 -9.62 -5.65 2.16
N GLY A 58 -8.98 -6.77 2.49
CA GLY A 58 -9.15 -7.43 3.79
C GLY A 58 -8.72 -6.55 4.96
N ILE A 59 -7.59 -5.83 4.83
CA ILE A 59 -7.15 -4.85 5.83
C ILE A 59 -8.19 -3.74 5.96
N ARG A 60 -8.62 -3.14 4.85
CA ARG A 60 -9.56 -2.02 4.84
C ARG A 60 -10.92 -2.40 5.44
N ALA A 61 -11.43 -3.58 5.13
CA ALA A 61 -12.68 -4.08 5.72
C ALA A 61 -12.61 -4.13 7.25
N GLY A 62 -11.44 -4.42 7.82
CA GLY A 62 -11.22 -4.39 9.28
C GLY A 62 -11.02 -2.99 9.88
N LEU A 63 -10.84 -1.94 9.07
CA LEU A 63 -10.74 -0.55 9.53
C LEU A 63 -12.10 0.17 9.63
N VAL A 64 -13.09 -0.33 8.90
CA VAL A 64 -14.45 0.27 8.80
C VAL A 64 -15.42 -0.43 9.78
N ALA A 65 -14.90 -1.19 10.74
CA ALA A 65 -15.66 -1.92 11.76
C ALA A 65 -15.65 -1.19 13.11
#